data_AF-A0A2V8TKA5-F1
#
_entry.id   AF-A0A2V8TKA5-F1
#
_cell.length_a   1.000
_cell.length_b   1.000
_cell.length_c   1.000
_cell.angle_alpha   90.00
_cell.angle_beta   90.00
_cell.angle_gamma   90.00
#
_symmetry.space_group_name_H-M   'P 1'
#
loop_
_entity.id
_entity.type
_entity.pdbx_description
1 polymer ?
#
loop_
_entity_poly.entity_id
_entity_poly.type
_entity_poly.pdbx_seq_one_letter_code
_entity_poly.pdbx_strand_id
1 'polypeptide(L)' 'MKILLAIDDSQYSADAVEEVAARPWPAGTIVRVLSAVDVTPIATDPAFIASLDIDTLRNETACCKRRG' A
#
# COMPACT_ATOMS: atom_id res chain seq x y z
N MET A 1 -7.30 -19.03 -4.39
CA MET A 1 -6.60 -18.28 -5.46
C MET A 1 -5.64 -17.26 -4.86
N LYS A 2 -4.76 -16.64 -5.64
CA LYS A 2 -3.89 -15.54 -5.19
C LYS A 2 -4.11 -14.31 -6.07
N ILE A 3 -4.44 -13.18 -5.46
CA ILE A 3 -4.75 -11.92 -6.13
C ILE A 3 -3.78 -10.87 -5.60
N LEU A 4 -3.16 -10.09 -6.48
CA LEU A 4 -2.37 -8.92 -6.13
C LEU A 4 -3.16 -7.68 -6.56
N LEU A 5 -3.59 -6.89 -5.59
CA LEU A 5 -4.36 -5.66 -5.79
C LEU A 5 -3.43 -4.47 -5.59
N ALA A 6 -3.20 -3.71 -6.66
CA ALA A 6 -2.47 -2.46 -6.59
C ALA A 6 -3.42 -1.33 -6.15
N ILE A 7 -2.96 -0.49 -5.23
CA ILE A 7 -3.66 0.72 -4.80
C ILE A 7 -2.75 1.94 -4.85
N ASP A 8 -3.33 3.08 -5.17
CA ASP A 8 -2.75 4.41 -5.06
C ASP A 8 -3.74 5.34 -4.32
N ASP A 9 -3.43 6.62 -4.19
CA ASP A 9 -4.32 7.60 -3.52
C ASP A 9 -5.44 8.14 -4.45
N SER A 10 -5.84 7.35 -5.46
CA SER A 10 -6.91 7.73 -6.38
C SER A 10 -8.26 7.14 -5.97
N GLN A 11 -9.35 7.75 -6.42
CA GLN A 11 -10.69 7.18 -6.22
C GLN A 11 -10.85 5.82 -6.91
N TYR A 12 -10.15 5.59 -8.03
CA TYR A 12 -10.23 4.33 -8.78
C TYR A 12 -9.67 3.14 -7.99
N SER A 13 -8.67 3.37 -7.15
CA SER A 13 -8.13 2.32 -6.29
C SER A 13 -9.13 1.93 -5.20
N ALA A 14 -9.88 2.90 -4.66
CA ALA A 14 -10.95 2.65 -3.70
C ALA A 14 -12.07 1.82 -4.34
N ASP A 15 -12.54 2.20 -5.53
CA ASP A 15 -13.56 1.44 -6.27
C ASP A 15 -13.07 0.00 -6.57
N ALA A 16 -11.79 -0.16 -6.94
CA ALA A 16 -11.19 -1.47 -7.17
C ALA A 16 -11.16 -2.35 -5.90
N VAL A 17 -10.93 -1.75 -4.73
CA VAL A 17 -11.00 -2.46 -3.44
C VAL A 17 -12.42 -2.93 -3.16
N GLU A 18 -13.42 -2.08 -3.36
CA GLU A 18 -14.84 -2.44 -3.17
C GLU A 18 -15.26 -3.58 -4.10
N GLU A 19 -14.90 -3.49 -5.38
CA GLU A 19 -15.17 -4.52 -6.38
C GLU A 19 -14.52 -5.86 -6.05
N VAL A 20 -13.27 -5.86 -5.57
CA VAL A 20 -12.58 -7.08 -5.15
C VAL A 20 -13.21 -7.64 -3.88
N ALA A 21 -13.65 -6.80 -2.94
CA ALA A 21 -14.29 -7.24 -1.71
C ALA A 21 -15.69 -7.84 -1.92
N ALA A 22 -16.47 -7.30 -2.86
CA ALA A 22 -17.84 -7.74 -3.13
C ALA A 22 -17.94 -9.09 -3.85
N ARG A 23 -16.85 -9.54 -4.49
CA ARG A 23 -16.87 -10.77 -5.31
C ARG A 23 -16.83 -12.03 -4.45
N PRO A 24 -17.67 -13.04 -4.76
CA PRO A 24 -17.69 -14.31 -4.05
C PRO A 24 -16.52 -15.20 -4.50
N TRP A 25 -15.32 -14.88 -4.04
CA TRP A 25 -14.13 -15.67 -4.36
C TRP A 25 -14.24 -17.10 -3.79
N PRO A 26 -13.66 -18.10 -4.47
CA PRO A 26 -13.52 -19.43 -3.90
C PRO A 26 -12.80 -19.40 -2.55
N ALA A 27 -13.18 -20.31 -1.65
CA ALA A 27 -12.56 -20.46 -0.34
C ALA A 27 -11.03 -20.60 -0.44
N GLY A 28 -10.31 -20.00 0.51
CA GLY A 28 -8.84 -19.98 0.51
C GLY A 28 -8.23 -19.02 -0.51
N THR A 29 -8.99 -18.03 -0.98
CA THR A 29 -8.44 -16.92 -1.76
C THR A 29 -7.69 -15.94 -0.87
N ILE A 30 -6.50 -15.56 -1.29
CA ILE A 30 -5.64 -14.61 -0.61
C ILE A 30 -5.48 -13.40 -1.52
N VAL A 31 -5.88 -12.23 -1.03
CA VAL A 31 -5.65 -10.94 -1.66
C VAL A 31 -4.47 -10.27 -0.96
N ARG A 32 -3.48 -9.83 -1.72
CA ARG A 32 -2.37 -9.00 -1.23
C ARG A 32 -2.54 -7.61 -1.80
N VAL A 33 -2.55 -6.62 -0.91
CA VAL A 33 -2.67 -5.21 -1.29
C VAL A 33 -1.27 -4.60 -1.32
N LEU A 34 -0.95 -3.90 -2.40
CA LEU A 34 0.33 -3.25 -2.62
C LEU A 34 0.11 -1.81 -3.07
N SER A 35 0.81 -0.87 -2.46
CA SER A 35 0.91 0.49 -2.97
C SER A 35 2.34 0.77 -3.42
N ALA A 36 2.47 1.44 -4.57
CA ALA A 36 3.74 1.92 -5.08
C ALA A 36 3.76 3.43 -4.93
N VAL A 37 4.71 3.93 -4.15
CA VAL A 37 4.97 5.37 -4.05
C VAL A 37 5.99 5.70 -5.13
N ASP A 38 5.65 6.59 -6.05
CA ASP A 38 6.64 7.15 -6.95
C ASP A 38 7.54 8.06 -6.14
N VAL A 39 8.74 7.58 -5.86
CA VAL A 39 9.81 8.38 -5.28
C VAL A 39 10.49 9.21 -6.38
N THR A 40 9.71 9.75 -7.34
CA THR A 40 10.21 10.51 -8.48
C THR A 40 11.19 11.50 -7.91
N PRO A 41 12.47 11.34 -8.19
CA PRO A 41 13.37 11.83 -7.20
C PRO A 41 13.44 13.34 -7.38
N ILE A 42 13.45 14.06 -6.26
CA ILE A 42 14.32 15.22 -6.13
C ILE A 42 15.77 14.69 -6.27
N ALA A 43 16.11 14.18 -7.47
CA ALA A 43 17.09 13.10 -7.75
C ALA A 43 18.54 13.41 -7.53
N THR A 44 18.81 14.60 -7.05
CA THR A 44 20.15 15.13 -6.94
C THR A 44 20.36 15.87 -5.65
N ASP A 45 19.40 15.88 -4.71
CA ASP A 45 19.64 16.50 -3.40
C ASP A 45 20.04 15.45 -2.36
N PRO A 46 21.33 15.40 -1.96
CA PRO A 46 21.81 14.52 -0.90
C PRO A 46 21.09 14.75 0.44
N ALA A 47 20.57 15.95 0.70
CA ALA A 47 19.85 16.26 1.94
C ALA A 47 18.51 15.53 2.01
N PHE A 48 17.78 15.43 0.90
CA PHE A 48 16.52 14.69 0.85
C PHE A 48 16.76 13.19 1.07
N ILE A 49 17.76 12.60 0.38
CA ILE A 49 18.12 11.18 0.55
C ILE A 49 18.54 10.86 1.99
N ALA A 50 19.34 11.74 2.61
CA ALA A 50 19.75 11.56 4.00
C ALA A 50 18.59 11.64 5.01
N SER A 51 17.50 12.33 4.64
CA SER A 51 16.29 12.45 5.47
C SER A 51 15.27 11.34 5.27
N LEU A 52 15.37 10.58 4.17
CA LEU A 52 14.53 9.41 3.93
C LEU A 52 14.96 8.26 4.85
N ASP A 53 14.44 8.25 6.06
CA ASP A 53 14.51 7.09 6.93
C ASP A 53 13.48 6.04 6.50
N ILE A 54 13.90 5.18 5.56
CA ILE A 54 13.06 4.13 4.96
C ILE A 54 12.49 3.18 6.01
N ASP A 55 13.13 3.02 7.18
CA ASP A 55 12.65 2.16 8.27
C ASP A 55 11.46 2.78 9.01
N THR A 56 11.34 4.12 9.04
CA THR A 56 10.22 4.83 9.65
C THR A 56 8.93 4.70 8.82
N LEU A 57 9.02 4.71 7.48
CA LEU A 57 7.86 4.53 6.57
C LEU A 57 7.22 3.14 6.69
N ARG A 58 7.99 2.10 7.03
CA ARG A 58 7.44 0.77 7.30
C ARG A 58 6.65 0.71 8.62
N ASN A 59 6.96 1.58 9.58
CA ASN A 59 6.45 1.51 10.95
C ASN A 59 5.15 2.30 11.17
N GLU A 60 4.73 3.16 10.24
CA GLU A 60 3.48 3.94 10.38
C GLU A 60 2.21 3.10 10.15
N THR A 61 2.33 1.92 9.52
CA THR A 61 1.22 0.95 9.45
C THR A 61 0.91 0.26 10.78
N ALA A 62 1.68 0.53 11.84
CA ALA A 62 1.46 -0.03 13.18
C ALA A 62 0.33 0.64 13.97
N CYS A 63 -0.16 1.84 13.58
CA CYS A 63 -1.22 2.52 14.35
C CYS A 63 -2.56 1.76 14.33
N CYS A 64 -2.86 1.02 13.26
CA CYS A 64 -4.05 0.16 13.21
C CYS A 64 -3.93 -1.15 14.02
N LYS A 65 -2.77 -1.44 14.65
CA LYS A 65 -2.52 -2.72 15.36
C LYS A 65 -2.66 -2.66 16.88
N ARG A 66 -3.08 -1.54 17.48
CA ARG A 66 -3.36 -1.45 18.92
C ARG A 66 -4.74 -0.84 19.21
N ARG A 67 -5.78 -1.66 19.06
CA ARG A 67 -6.99 -1.60 19.88
C ARG A 67 -7.39 -3.04 20.24
N GLY A 68 -6.78 -3.54 21.30
CA GLY A 68 -7.35 -4.56 22.18
C GLY A 68 -7.79 -3.88 23.46
#